data_AF-A0A7S0C6Y9-F1
#
_entry.id   AF-A0A7S0C6Y9-F1
#
_cell.length_a   1.000
_cell.length_b   1.000
_cell.length_c   1.000
_cell.angle_alpha   90.00
_cell.angle_beta   90.00
_cell.angle_gamma   90.00
#
_symmetry.space_group_name_H-M   'P 1'
#
loop_
_entity.id
_entity.type
_entity.pdbx_description
1 polymer ?
#
loop_
_entity_poly.entity_id
_entity_poly.type
_entity_poly.pdbx_seq_one_letter_code
_entity_poly.pdbx_strand_id
1 'polypeptide(L)'
;GNSLHGMNHFLPGVTCLGDLLKEAGYHQSFIGGADAAFAGKGRFLKSHGIEDLLGLQQILEIIPNATTNSWGIYDDDLLDVAFEKYKKLSADAKPFALYTLTMDTHGVTPSPGCVKDKVVNNDKTYIDSARCTDYLVDRFIRRVLDEDSKRGNNTIIIVSTDHLAMSYANPEKLQQAGPRRNIFFALGNNRTETHDVLGTKLDIPATVLSFLGYPEKAFGFGRDLTTRDSLMIQDPDFGSTMVTKMGAEMRKQFWMMPGVGDGTTLEVNTTSKKLRLGDRVFSIPILISANSKDETEEILQYDPMDPIPIALRTHSGTTSITVDQCRFFDAGFATMLPTYCLFVKDSSKSSGWLLPLHQSHVSLKLNTILHKTALPVGFINGAISDKAGTKRVSFNERRKKKKLRVILGSLFGVLILCSLIVRAILIIRKKNRNKEGRGIDVETTNEKLMDSPSHYSDVKLRQR
;
A
#
# COMPACT_ATOMS: atom_id res chain seq x y z
N GLY A 1 7.68 9.91 -6.28
CA GLY A 1 7.89 8.62 -5.60
C GLY A 1 6.66 8.33 -4.77
N ASN A 2 6.12 7.12 -4.80
CA ASN A 2 4.87 6.75 -4.13
C ASN A 2 5.09 6.41 -2.64
N SER A 3 5.80 7.25 -1.89
CA SER A 3 6.10 6.93 -0.50
C SER A 3 5.07 7.57 0.44
N LEU A 4 4.19 6.74 0.99
CA LEU A 4 3.14 7.10 1.94
C LEU A 4 3.71 7.18 3.37
N HIS A 5 4.74 8.01 3.57
CA HIS A 5 5.65 7.94 4.73
C HIS A 5 5.10 8.39 6.09
N GLY A 6 4.09 9.24 6.12
CA GLY A 6 3.68 9.89 7.35
C GLY A 6 2.41 9.37 8.02
N MET A 7 1.69 8.38 7.47
CA MET A 7 0.45 7.86 8.09
C MET A 7 0.72 6.76 9.12
N ASN A 8 -0.06 6.74 10.21
CA ASN A 8 0.00 5.72 11.27
C ASN A 8 -0.66 4.39 10.88
N HIS A 9 -1.79 4.42 10.15
CA HIS A 9 -2.46 3.22 9.60
C HIS A 9 -2.70 3.38 8.10
N PHE A 10 -2.26 2.38 7.33
CA PHE A 10 -2.40 2.35 5.88
C PHE A 10 -3.75 1.69 5.53
N LEU A 11 -4.58 2.32 4.69
CA LEU A 11 -5.89 1.80 4.25
C LEU A 11 -6.76 1.14 5.37
N PRO A 12 -7.03 1.83 6.49
CA PRO A 12 -7.72 1.23 7.64
C PRO A 12 -9.17 0.81 7.34
N GLY A 13 -9.80 1.36 6.30
CA GLY A 13 -11.15 0.98 5.90
C GLY A 13 -11.21 -0.30 5.06
N VAL A 14 -10.09 -1.01 4.90
CA VAL A 14 -10.01 -2.24 4.11
C VAL A 14 -9.62 -3.40 5.01
N THR A 15 -10.44 -4.44 5.02
CA THR A 15 -10.03 -5.75 5.52
C THR A 15 -9.25 -6.48 4.43
N CYS A 16 -8.02 -6.91 4.76
CA CYS A 16 -7.15 -7.68 3.88
C CYS A 16 -7.06 -9.15 4.33
N LEU A 17 -6.50 -10.02 3.47
CA LEU A 17 -6.24 -11.42 3.83
C LEU A 17 -5.45 -11.56 5.12
N GLY A 18 -4.44 -10.69 5.32
CA GLY A 18 -3.64 -10.69 6.54
C GLY A 18 -4.45 -10.36 7.80
N ASP A 19 -5.48 -9.53 7.72
CA ASP A 19 -6.36 -9.25 8.87
C ASP A 19 -7.15 -10.50 9.27
N LEU A 20 -7.76 -11.18 8.29
CA LEU A 20 -8.51 -12.41 8.52
C LEU A 20 -7.63 -13.54 9.09
N LEU A 21 -6.42 -13.68 8.55
CA LEU A 21 -5.49 -14.70 9.04
C LEU A 21 -5.00 -14.39 10.47
N LYS A 22 -4.78 -13.11 10.79
CA LYS A 22 -4.41 -12.69 12.16
C LYS A 22 -5.54 -13.00 13.14
N GLU A 23 -6.78 -12.65 12.78
CA GLU A 23 -7.96 -12.97 13.60
C GLU A 23 -8.12 -14.48 13.78
N ALA A 24 -7.83 -15.25 12.73
CA ALA A 24 -7.77 -16.70 12.80
C ALA A 24 -6.53 -17.23 13.55
N GLY A 25 -5.68 -16.39 14.15
CA GLY A 25 -4.55 -16.81 14.98
C GLY A 25 -3.33 -17.34 14.21
N TYR A 26 -3.19 -16.99 12.93
CA TYR A 26 -1.98 -17.28 12.16
C TYR A 26 -0.88 -16.31 12.53
N HIS A 27 0.32 -16.84 12.79
CA HIS A 27 1.54 -16.04 12.84
C HIS A 27 1.96 -15.66 11.42
N GLN A 28 2.17 -14.37 11.16
CA GLN A 28 2.42 -13.92 9.78
C GLN A 28 3.77 -13.25 9.61
N SER A 29 4.50 -13.68 8.58
CA SER A 29 5.84 -13.20 8.26
C SER A 29 5.94 -12.78 6.80
N PHE A 30 6.55 -11.63 6.53
CA PHE A 30 6.89 -11.16 5.19
C PHE A 30 8.41 -11.03 5.06
N ILE A 31 8.95 -11.55 3.96
CA ILE A 31 10.37 -11.41 3.59
C ILE A 31 10.45 -10.87 2.17
N GLY A 32 11.18 -9.80 1.94
CA GLY A 32 11.33 -9.25 0.59
C GLY A 32 12.64 -8.51 0.38
N GLY A 33 13.20 -8.62 -0.82
CA GLY A 33 14.54 -8.10 -1.12
C GLY A 33 14.66 -6.57 -1.09
N ALA A 34 13.58 -5.84 -1.35
CA ALA A 34 13.56 -4.38 -1.36
C ALA A 34 13.34 -3.77 0.02
N ASP A 35 13.77 -2.53 0.20
CA ASP A 35 13.50 -1.74 1.40
C ASP A 35 12.00 -1.78 1.76
N ALA A 36 11.70 -2.10 3.02
CA ALA A 36 10.34 -2.13 3.54
C ALA A 36 9.63 -0.78 3.42
N ALA A 37 10.37 0.32 3.48
CA ALA A 37 9.85 1.68 3.35
C ALA A 37 9.33 1.98 1.93
N PHE A 38 9.86 1.29 0.92
CA PHE A 38 9.50 1.51 -0.48
C PHE A 38 7.99 1.35 -0.70
N ALA A 39 7.40 2.31 -1.44
CA ALA A 39 5.96 2.39 -1.73
C ALA A 39 5.03 2.42 -0.49
N GLY A 40 5.56 2.57 0.74
CA GLY A 40 4.79 2.41 1.97
C GLY A 40 4.42 0.95 2.31
N LYS A 41 5.00 -0.03 1.60
CA LYS A 41 4.76 -1.48 1.75
C LYS A 41 4.84 -1.93 3.20
N GLY A 42 5.90 -1.54 3.91
CA GLY A 42 6.14 -2.01 5.27
C GLY A 42 5.10 -1.55 6.27
N ARG A 43 4.55 -0.34 6.10
CA ARG A 43 3.43 0.13 6.92
C ARG A 43 2.16 -0.62 6.60
N PHE A 44 1.85 -0.80 5.31
CA PHE A 44 0.70 -1.58 4.88
C PHE A 44 0.74 -3.00 5.46
N LEU A 45 1.86 -3.71 5.29
CA LEU A 45 2.01 -5.07 5.80
C LEU A 45 1.83 -5.12 7.34
N LYS A 46 2.49 -4.23 8.08
CA LYS A 46 2.35 -4.16 9.54
C LYS A 46 0.95 -3.78 10.02
N SER A 47 0.26 -2.89 9.29
CA SER A 47 -1.12 -2.52 9.64
C SER A 47 -2.13 -3.61 9.32
N HIS A 48 -1.81 -4.53 8.42
CA HIS A 48 -2.67 -5.64 7.98
C HIS A 48 -2.14 -7.02 8.40
N GLY A 49 -1.73 -7.13 9.66
CA GLY A 49 -1.51 -8.40 10.34
C GLY A 49 -0.16 -9.09 10.13
N ILE A 50 0.78 -8.51 9.38
CA ILE A 50 2.16 -9.00 9.34
C ILE A 50 2.91 -8.59 10.61
N GLU A 51 3.36 -9.59 11.37
CA GLU A 51 4.08 -9.40 12.64
C GLU A 51 5.59 -9.31 12.40
N ASP A 52 6.13 -10.26 11.63
CA ASP A 52 7.54 -10.29 11.27
C ASP A 52 7.76 -9.73 9.87
N LEU A 53 8.52 -8.64 9.76
CA LEU A 53 8.82 -8.01 8.47
C LEU A 53 10.33 -7.89 8.28
N LEU A 54 10.85 -8.64 7.31
CA LEU A 54 12.24 -8.59 6.89
C LEU A 54 12.32 -7.94 5.51
N GLY A 55 12.74 -6.67 5.47
CA GLY A 55 13.14 -6.00 4.23
C GLY A 55 14.67 -6.00 4.06
N LEU A 56 15.15 -5.27 3.05
CA LEU A 56 16.60 -5.10 2.76
C LEU A 56 17.48 -4.97 4.01
N GLN A 57 17.17 -4.02 4.90
CA GLN A 57 18.01 -3.74 6.07
C GLN A 57 18.07 -4.93 7.05
N GLN A 58 16.93 -5.56 7.34
CA GLN A 58 16.87 -6.73 8.23
C GLN A 58 17.58 -7.95 7.64
N ILE A 59 17.55 -8.10 6.31
CA ILE A 59 18.24 -9.21 5.66
C ILE A 59 19.75 -8.97 5.67
N LEU A 60 20.23 -7.73 5.49
CA LEU A 60 21.66 -7.39 5.61
C LEU A 60 22.18 -7.58 7.04
N GLU A 61 21.35 -7.49 8.07
CA GLU A 61 21.75 -7.88 9.44
C GLU A 61 21.99 -9.40 9.56
N ILE A 62 21.27 -10.22 8.79
CA ILE A 62 21.41 -11.69 8.76
C ILE A 62 22.59 -12.10 7.87
N ILE A 63 22.76 -11.42 6.73
CA ILE A 63 23.81 -11.69 5.73
C ILE A 63 24.54 -10.36 5.40
N PRO A 64 25.49 -9.92 6.23
CA PRO A 64 26.16 -8.61 6.05
C PRO A 64 26.88 -8.43 4.71
N ASN A 65 27.31 -9.54 4.11
CA ASN A 65 28.03 -9.54 2.82
C ASN A 65 27.13 -9.92 1.63
N ALA A 66 25.80 -9.92 1.80
CA ALA A 66 24.88 -10.21 0.71
C ALA A 66 25.07 -9.23 -0.45
N THR A 67 25.01 -9.75 -1.67
CA THR A 67 25.12 -8.90 -2.85
C THR A 67 23.80 -8.15 -3.04
N THR A 68 23.86 -6.86 -3.33
CA THR A 68 22.68 -6.03 -3.59
C THR A 68 22.75 -5.36 -4.95
N ASN A 69 21.59 -4.96 -5.46
CA ASN A 69 21.44 -4.10 -6.63
C ASN A 69 20.61 -2.85 -6.26
N SER A 70 20.28 -2.03 -7.26
CA SER A 70 19.51 -0.79 -7.05
C SER A 70 18.08 -1.00 -6.55
N TRP A 71 17.55 -2.22 -6.61
CA TRP A 71 16.21 -2.60 -6.15
C TRP A 71 16.23 -3.32 -4.80
N GLY A 72 17.28 -4.08 -4.50
CA GLY A 72 17.39 -4.80 -3.24
C GLY A 72 18.38 -5.96 -3.28
N ILE A 73 18.16 -6.95 -2.41
CA ILE A 73 18.88 -8.22 -2.37
C ILE A 73 18.39 -9.13 -3.50
N TYR A 74 19.31 -9.92 -4.04
CA TYR A 74 19.05 -10.92 -5.08
C TYR A 74 18.25 -12.12 -4.56
N ASP A 75 17.58 -12.82 -5.48
CA ASP A 75 16.66 -13.92 -5.15
C ASP A 75 17.35 -15.12 -4.47
N ASP A 76 18.65 -15.36 -4.74
CA ASP A 76 19.41 -16.46 -4.14
C ASP A 76 19.51 -16.34 -2.61
N ASP A 77 20.00 -15.20 -2.13
CA ASP A 77 20.08 -14.89 -0.70
C ASP A 77 18.67 -14.73 -0.07
N LEU A 78 17.76 -14.06 -0.77
CA LEU A 78 16.39 -13.81 -0.31
C LEU A 78 15.63 -15.12 -0.02
N LEU A 79 15.66 -16.07 -0.96
CA LEU A 79 14.93 -17.33 -0.84
C LEU A 79 15.58 -18.28 0.17
N ASP A 80 16.89 -18.18 0.40
CA ASP A 80 17.56 -18.91 1.48
C ASP A 80 17.12 -18.40 2.86
N VAL A 81 17.03 -17.09 3.04
CA VAL A 81 16.47 -16.49 4.27
C VAL A 81 15.00 -16.87 4.46
N ALA A 82 14.21 -16.87 3.38
CA ALA A 82 12.82 -17.29 3.42
C ALA A 82 12.68 -18.76 3.82
N PHE A 83 13.55 -19.64 3.34
CA PHE A 83 13.54 -21.05 3.70
C PHE A 83 13.90 -21.29 5.17
N GLU A 84 14.91 -20.60 5.70
CA GLU A 84 15.25 -20.72 7.11
C GLU A 84 14.13 -20.16 8.01
N LYS A 85 13.41 -19.12 7.58
CA LYS A 85 12.20 -18.67 8.28
C LYS A 85 11.09 -19.73 8.23
N TYR A 86 10.86 -20.35 7.07
CA TYR A 86 9.91 -21.45 6.94
C TYR A 86 10.25 -22.61 7.89
N LYS A 87 11.51 -23.06 7.96
CA LYS A 87 11.95 -24.10 8.90
C LYS A 87 11.65 -23.77 10.35
N LYS A 88 11.89 -22.52 10.76
CA LYS A 88 11.58 -22.05 12.12
C LYS A 88 10.07 -22.07 12.39
N LEU A 89 9.27 -21.51 11.48
CA LEU A 89 7.81 -21.48 11.61
C LEU A 89 7.19 -22.88 11.58
N SER A 90 7.70 -23.76 10.74
CA SER A 90 7.20 -25.12 10.58
C SER A 90 7.55 -26.04 11.76
N ALA A 91 8.57 -25.71 12.55
CA ALA A 91 8.89 -26.42 13.79
C ALA A 91 7.93 -26.08 14.94
N ASP A 92 7.27 -24.92 14.92
CA ASP A 92 6.22 -24.54 15.87
C ASP A 92 4.90 -25.28 15.54
N ALA A 93 4.06 -25.53 16.54
CA ALA A 93 2.72 -26.08 16.35
C ALA A 93 1.71 -25.04 15.81
N LYS A 94 2.02 -23.74 15.90
CA LYS A 94 1.12 -22.66 15.47
C LYS A 94 0.91 -22.64 13.94
N PRO A 95 -0.29 -22.28 13.47
CA PRO A 95 -0.51 -21.99 12.06
C PRO A 95 0.26 -20.72 11.68
N PHE A 96 0.76 -20.66 10.45
CA PHE A 96 1.51 -19.51 9.96
C PHE A 96 1.22 -19.22 8.49
N ALA A 97 1.44 -17.97 8.10
CA ALA A 97 1.53 -17.55 6.71
C ALA A 97 2.87 -16.84 6.48
N LEU A 98 3.66 -17.36 5.55
CA LEU A 98 4.94 -16.79 5.13
C LEU A 98 4.82 -16.28 3.70
N TYR A 99 5.07 -14.98 3.52
CA TYR A 99 5.06 -14.30 2.23
C TYR A 99 6.49 -13.99 1.81
N THR A 100 6.87 -14.31 0.58
CA THR A 100 8.15 -13.88 -0.01
C THR A 100 8.00 -13.25 -1.38
N LEU A 101 8.67 -12.11 -1.60
CA LEU A 101 8.58 -11.30 -2.82
C LEU A 101 9.94 -11.16 -3.49
N THR A 102 10.10 -11.82 -4.65
CA THR A 102 11.32 -11.87 -5.46
C THR A 102 11.68 -10.52 -6.11
N MET A 103 12.92 -10.40 -6.60
CA MET A 103 13.56 -9.15 -7.02
C MET A 103 14.29 -9.21 -8.36
N ASP A 104 14.87 -10.34 -8.77
CA ASP A 104 15.79 -10.38 -9.92
C ASP A 104 15.15 -9.91 -11.23
N THR A 105 13.87 -10.23 -11.45
CA THR A 105 13.12 -9.83 -12.63
C THR A 105 12.79 -8.33 -12.69
N HIS A 106 13.25 -7.53 -11.73
CA HIS A 106 13.17 -6.07 -11.82
C HIS A 106 14.27 -5.47 -12.71
N GLY A 107 15.37 -6.21 -12.91
CA GLY A 107 16.50 -5.80 -13.73
C GLY A 107 16.82 -6.81 -14.84
N VAL A 108 18.07 -6.75 -15.30
CA VAL A 108 18.62 -7.67 -16.30
C VAL A 108 19.84 -8.43 -15.75
N THR A 109 20.23 -8.15 -14.51
CA THR A 109 21.34 -8.85 -13.85
C THR A 109 20.75 -10.02 -13.06
N PRO A 110 21.11 -11.28 -13.35
CA PRO A 110 20.67 -12.43 -12.57
C PRO A 110 21.40 -12.50 -11.22
N SER A 111 20.84 -13.25 -10.26
CA SER A 111 21.52 -13.58 -9.00
C SER A 111 22.92 -14.16 -9.23
N PRO A 112 23.93 -13.76 -8.44
CA PRO A 112 25.28 -14.31 -8.52
C PRO A 112 25.33 -15.85 -8.40
N GLY A 113 24.48 -16.43 -7.55
CA GLY A 113 24.36 -17.89 -7.40
C GLY A 113 24.04 -18.61 -8.70
N CYS A 114 23.13 -18.08 -9.53
CA CYS A 114 22.78 -18.66 -10.83
C CYS A 114 23.95 -18.66 -11.82
N VAL A 115 24.81 -17.63 -11.77
CA VAL A 115 26.01 -17.55 -12.62
C VAL A 115 27.04 -18.57 -12.15
N LYS A 116 27.26 -18.65 -10.84
CA LYS A 116 28.17 -19.62 -10.23
C LYS A 116 27.77 -21.06 -10.53
N ASP A 117 26.47 -21.35 -10.45
CA ASP A 117 25.90 -22.68 -10.69
C ASP A 117 25.68 -22.98 -12.19
N LYS A 118 26.10 -22.06 -13.08
CA LYS A 118 26.02 -22.17 -14.55
C LYS A 118 24.58 -22.37 -15.07
N VAL A 119 23.60 -21.83 -14.36
CA VAL A 119 22.19 -21.78 -14.80
C VAL A 119 22.03 -20.77 -15.94
N VAL A 120 22.82 -19.69 -15.91
CA VAL A 120 22.85 -18.63 -16.92
C VAL A 120 24.28 -18.16 -17.20
N ASN A 121 24.52 -17.58 -18.37
CA ASN A 121 25.84 -17.14 -18.83
C ASN A 121 26.21 -15.72 -18.36
N ASN A 122 25.33 -15.04 -17.63
CA ASN A 122 25.48 -13.64 -17.21
C ASN A 122 25.53 -12.67 -18.39
N ASP A 123 24.71 -12.90 -19.42
CA ASP A 123 24.60 -12.03 -20.59
C ASP A 123 23.90 -10.70 -20.26
N LYS A 124 23.50 -10.53 -18.99
CA LYS A 124 22.78 -9.37 -18.45
C LYS A 124 21.52 -9.07 -19.26
N THR A 125 20.74 -10.10 -19.53
CA THR A 125 19.44 -10.00 -20.21
C THR A 125 18.29 -10.26 -19.26
N TYR A 126 17.12 -9.71 -19.57
CA TYR A 126 15.90 -10.03 -18.82
C TYR A 126 15.57 -11.53 -18.83
N ILE A 127 15.93 -12.25 -19.91
CA ILE A 127 15.71 -13.70 -20.00
C ILE A 127 16.61 -14.46 -19.04
N ASP A 128 17.85 -14.00 -18.83
CA ASP A 128 18.73 -14.58 -17.82
C ASP A 128 18.18 -14.36 -16.41
N SER A 129 17.72 -13.14 -16.09
CA SER A 129 17.06 -12.87 -14.81
C SER A 129 15.81 -13.74 -14.62
N ALA A 130 14.96 -13.89 -15.64
CA ALA A 130 13.78 -14.73 -15.57
C ALA A 130 14.12 -16.23 -15.38
N ARG A 131 15.12 -16.75 -16.11
CA ARG A 131 15.60 -18.14 -15.95
C ARG A 131 16.21 -18.38 -14.57
N CYS A 132 16.94 -17.40 -14.06
CA CYS A 132 17.51 -17.47 -12.73
C CYS A 132 16.43 -17.49 -11.64
N THR A 133 15.44 -16.59 -11.70
CA THR A 133 14.30 -16.62 -10.77
C THR A 133 13.53 -17.93 -10.85
N ASP A 134 13.25 -18.44 -12.06
CA ASP A 134 12.56 -19.73 -12.25
C ASP A 134 13.30 -20.88 -11.54
N TYR A 135 14.62 -21.00 -11.79
CA TYR A 135 15.47 -21.99 -11.14
C TYR A 135 15.49 -21.87 -9.61
N LEU A 136 15.64 -20.65 -9.09
CA LEU A 136 15.72 -20.42 -7.64
C LEU A 136 14.37 -20.66 -6.95
N VAL A 137 13.25 -20.32 -7.60
CA VAL A 137 11.90 -20.59 -7.10
C VAL A 137 11.60 -22.09 -7.10
N ASP A 138 11.98 -22.85 -8.14
CA ASP A 138 11.87 -24.31 -8.14
C ASP A 138 12.69 -24.93 -6.99
N ARG A 139 13.95 -24.51 -6.83
CA ARG A 139 14.82 -24.95 -5.72
C ARG A 139 14.19 -24.66 -4.36
N PHE A 140 13.64 -23.47 -4.18
CA PHE A 140 12.98 -23.06 -2.95
C PHE A 140 11.75 -23.92 -2.66
N ILE A 141 10.84 -24.06 -3.63
CA ILE A 141 9.61 -24.85 -3.49
C ILE A 141 9.93 -26.31 -3.15
N ARG A 142 10.90 -26.93 -3.82
CA ARG A 142 11.31 -28.31 -3.54
C ARG A 142 11.81 -28.48 -2.12
N ARG A 143 12.62 -27.54 -1.62
CA ARG A 143 13.10 -27.56 -0.23
C ARG A 143 11.96 -27.41 0.77
N VAL A 144 11.00 -26.53 0.49
CA VAL A 144 9.80 -26.36 1.33
C VAL A 144 8.97 -27.63 1.37
N LEU A 145 8.72 -28.26 0.21
CA LEU A 145 7.96 -29.52 0.13
C LEU A 145 8.68 -30.69 0.83
N ASP A 146 10.00 -30.79 0.68
CA ASP A 146 10.81 -31.81 1.37
C ASP A 146 10.72 -31.65 2.89
N GLU A 147 10.86 -30.43 3.42
CA GLU A 147 10.70 -30.18 4.85
C GLU A 147 9.24 -30.38 5.31
N ASP A 148 8.23 -29.96 4.53
CA ASP A 148 6.81 -30.17 4.88
C ASP A 148 6.44 -31.66 4.96
N SER A 149 7.07 -32.50 4.13
CA SER A 149 6.88 -33.95 4.15
C SER A 149 7.26 -34.58 5.48
N LYS A 150 8.23 -33.98 6.18
CA LYS A 150 8.68 -34.37 7.52
C LYS A 150 7.80 -33.78 8.63
N ARG A 151 6.90 -32.86 8.28
CA ARG A 151 6.05 -32.07 9.20
C ARG A 151 4.56 -32.32 9.00
N GLY A 152 4.19 -33.39 8.28
CA GLY A 152 2.81 -33.87 8.16
C GLY A 152 2.05 -33.37 6.94
N ASN A 153 2.73 -32.85 5.91
CA ASN A 153 2.13 -32.45 4.63
C ASN A 153 0.93 -31.48 4.78
N ASN A 154 1.09 -30.47 5.63
CA ASN A 154 0.00 -29.60 6.04
C ASN A 154 0.16 -28.15 5.56
N THR A 155 0.96 -27.95 4.52
CA THR A 155 1.23 -26.65 3.93
C THR A 155 0.63 -26.53 2.53
N ILE A 156 0.15 -25.33 2.20
CA ILE A 156 -0.23 -24.93 0.84
C ILE A 156 0.80 -23.89 0.38
N ILE A 157 1.35 -24.09 -0.81
CA ILE A 157 2.27 -23.14 -1.44
C ILE A 157 1.54 -22.50 -2.61
N ILE A 158 1.36 -21.19 -2.56
CA ILE A 158 0.75 -20.39 -3.61
C ILE A 158 1.84 -19.61 -4.31
N VAL A 159 1.88 -19.68 -5.64
CA VAL A 159 2.78 -18.88 -6.47
C VAL A 159 1.95 -18.00 -7.38
N SER A 160 2.18 -16.69 -7.30
CA SER A 160 1.44 -15.69 -8.06
C SER A 160 2.38 -14.61 -8.56
N THR A 161 2.32 -14.29 -9.85
CA THR A 161 3.06 -13.14 -10.40
C THR A 161 2.43 -11.83 -9.92
N ASP A 162 3.20 -10.76 -9.89
CA ASP A 162 2.70 -9.44 -9.50
C ASP A 162 2.07 -8.70 -10.68
N HIS A 163 2.76 -8.66 -11.82
CA HIS A 163 2.32 -8.05 -13.06
C HIS A 163 3.04 -8.62 -14.29
N LEU A 164 2.54 -8.28 -15.48
CA LEU A 164 3.19 -8.60 -16.73
C LEU A 164 4.50 -7.81 -16.88
N ALA A 165 5.50 -8.39 -17.54
CA ALA A 165 6.73 -7.69 -17.89
C ALA A 165 6.44 -6.38 -18.65
N MET A 166 7.09 -5.30 -18.23
CA MET A 166 6.95 -3.98 -18.84
C MET A 166 7.85 -3.85 -20.09
N SER A 167 7.58 -2.86 -20.94
CA SER A 167 8.25 -2.70 -22.24
C SER A 167 9.77 -2.62 -22.17
N TYR A 168 10.36 -2.17 -21.05
CA TYR A 168 11.81 -2.13 -20.88
C TYR A 168 12.46 -3.51 -20.66
N ALA A 169 11.69 -4.56 -20.37
CA ALA A 169 12.21 -5.90 -20.10
C ALA A 169 12.80 -6.54 -21.38
N ASN A 170 11.99 -6.63 -22.43
CA ASN A 170 12.41 -7.05 -23.77
C ASN A 170 11.38 -6.55 -24.81
N PRO A 171 11.51 -5.31 -25.32
CA PRO A 171 10.47 -4.68 -26.13
C PRO A 171 10.07 -5.50 -27.36
N GLU A 172 11.04 -6.12 -28.02
CA GLU A 172 10.84 -6.90 -29.24
C GLU A 172 10.06 -8.19 -28.95
N LYS A 173 10.52 -9.01 -27.98
CA LYS A 173 9.79 -10.21 -27.58
C LYS A 173 8.39 -9.90 -27.04
N LEU A 174 8.23 -8.81 -26.29
CA LEU A 174 6.94 -8.43 -25.73
C LEU A 174 5.95 -7.96 -26.80
N GLN A 175 6.41 -7.36 -27.89
CA GLN A 175 5.56 -7.02 -29.04
C GLN A 175 5.10 -8.28 -29.79
N GLN A 176 5.91 -9.34 -29.80
CA GLN A 176 5.61 -10.61 -30.47
C GLN A 176 4.83 -11.61 -29.60
N ALA A 177 4.72 -11.38 -28.29
CA ALA A 177 4.22 -12.36 -27.31
C ALA A 177 2.71 -12.66 -27.39
N GLY A 178 1.94 -11.93 -28.20
CA GLY A 178 0.47 -12.08 -28.24
C GLY A 178 -0.20 -11.79 -26.90
N PRO A 179 -1.35 -12.41 -26.58
CA PRO A 179 -2.02 -12.28 -25.29
C PRO A 179 -1.14 -12.77 -24.14
N ARG A 180 -0.93 -11.92 -23.14
CA ARG A 180 -0.08 -12.21 -21.98
C ARG A 180 -0.92 -12.42 -20.73
N ARG A 181 -0.58 -13.43 -19.94
CA ARG A 181 -1.29 -13.82 -18.71
C ARG A 181 -0.35 -13.76 -17.51
N ASN A 182 -0.92 -13.43 -16.35
CA ASN A 182 -0.25 -13.61 -15.08
C ASN A 182 -0.35 -15.08 -14.65
N ILE A 183 0.62 -15.54 -13.86
CA ILE A 183 0.64 -16.90 -13.32
C ILE A 183 -0.03 -16.90 -11.95
N PHE A 184 -0.80 -17.94 -11.69
CA PHE A 184 -1.31 -18.33 -10.38
C PHE A 184 -1.38 -19.86 -10.32
N PHE A 185 -0.71 -20.48 -9.36
CA PHE A 185 -0.90 -21.89 -9.06
C PHE A 185 -0.75 -22.16 -7.55
N ALA A 186 -1.31 -23.28 -7.12
CA ALA A 186 -1.26 -23.76 -5.76
C ALA A 186 -0.70 -25.19 -5.74
N LEU A 187 0.26 -25.44 -4.86
CA LEU A 187 0.81 -26.76 -4.56
C LEU A 187 0.41 -27.16 -3.13
N GLY A 188 0.27 -28.46 -2.92
CA GLY A 188 -0.34 -29.01 -1.71
C GLY A 188 -1.85 -29.21 -1.90
N ASN A 189 -2.54 -29.68 -0.85
CA ASN A 189 -3.99 -29.94 -0.85
C ASN A 189 -4.50 -31.14 -1.67
N ASN A 190 -3.63 -32.05 -2.16
CA ASN A 190 -4.00 -33.25 -2.93
C ASN A 190 -4.95 -32.98 -4.11
N ARG A 191 -4.80 -31.82 -4.77
CA ARG A 191 -5.55 -31.45 -5.98
C ARG A 191 -4.64 -31.47 -7.20
N THR A 192 -5.17 -31.92 -8.33
CA THR A 192 -4.49 -31.89 -9.63
C THR A 192 -5.51 -31.43 -10.65
N GLU A 193 -5.70 -30.12 -10.72
CA GLU A 193 -6.74 -29.50 -11.53
C GLU A 193 -6.17 -28.25 -12.20
N THR A 194 -6.59 -28.01 -13.45
CA THR A 194 -6.32 -26.77 -14.17
C THR A 194 -7.65 -26.08 -14.43
N HIS A 195 -7.76 -24.82 -14.03
CA HIS A 195 -8.94 -23.98 -14.24
C HIS A 195 -8.57 -22.87 -15.22
N ASP A 196 -8.99 -22.98 -16.49
CA ASP A 196 -8.78 -21.94 -17.51
C ASP A 196 -9.95 -20.96 -17.51
N VAL A 197 -10.00 -20.12 -16.46
CA VAL A 197 -11.04 -19.12 -16.24
C VAL A 197 -10.45 -17.71 -16.23
N LEU A 198 -11.26 -16.73 -16.64
CA LEU A 198 -10.89 -15.32 -16.51
C LEU A 198 -10.97 -14.90 -15.04
N GLY A 199 -9.91 -14.25 -14.57
CA GLY A 199 -9.81 -13.75 -13.21
C GLY A 199 -8.83 -12.60 -13.07
N THR A 200 -8.93 -11.93 -11.93
CA THR A 200 -8.09 -10.82 -11.52
C THR A 200 -7.27 -11.19 -10.29
N LYS A 201 -6.27 -10.38 -9.96
CA LYS A 201 -5.51 -10.56 -8.70
C LYS A 201 -6.37 -10.35 -7.44
N LEU A 202 -7.56 -9.75 -7.56
CA LEU A 202 -8.49 -9.60 -6.43
C LEU A 202 -9.19 -10.91 -6.07
N ASP A 203 -9.23 -11.88 -6.98
CA ASP A 203 -9.88 -13.18 -6.78
C ASP A 203 -9.02 -14.17 -5.98
N ILE A 204 -7.70 -13.94 -5.95
CA ILE A 204 -6.77 -14.87 -5.31
C ILE A 204 -7.00 -14.98 -3.79
N PRO A 205 -7.19 -13.91 -2.99
CA PRO A 205 -7.53 -14.05 -1.58
C PRO A 205 -8.74 -14.95 -1.30
N ALA A 206 -9.83 -14.80 -2.07
CA ALA A 206 -11.03 -15.64 -1.93
C ALA A 206 -10.73 -17.12 -2.27
N THR A 207 -9.92 -17.34 -3.31
CA THR A 207 -9.46 -18.67 -3.73
C THR A 207 -8.57 -19.32 -2.65
N VAL A 208 -7.63 -18.56 -2.07
CA VAL A 208 -6.75 -19.02 -0.98
C VAL A 208 -7.56 -19.37 0.27
N LEU A 209 -8.50 -18.52 0.68
CA LEU A 209 -9.39 -18.79 1.82
C LEU A 209 -10.19 -20.08 1.59
N SER A 210 -10.65 -20.34 0.36
CA SER A 210 -11.30 -21.60 0.01
C SER A 210 -10.38 -22.82 0.14
N PHE A 211 -9.09 -22.71 -0.21
CA PHE A 211 -8.12 -23.78 0.02
C PHE A 211 -7.80 -24.03 1.50
N LEU A 212 -7.95 -23.01 2.36
CA LEU A 212 -7.90 -23.14 3.82
C LEU A 212 -9.21 -23.69 4.41
N GLY A 213 -10.24 -23.87 3.57
CA GLY A 213 -11.52 -24.45 3.94
C GLY A 213 -12.51 -23.46 4.55
N TYR A 214 -12.35 -22.15 4.31
CA TYR A 214 -13.38 -21.17 4.64
C TYR A 214 -14.64 -21.42 3.78
N PRO A 215 -15.84 -21.29 4.38
CA PRO A 215 -17.09 -21.58 3.68
C PRO A 215 -17.41 -20.50 2.63
N GLU A 216 -17.14 -19.24 2.94
CA GLU A 216 -17.42 -18.12 2.04
C GLU A 216 -16.54 -18.18 0.78
N LYS A 217 -17.17 -17.98 -0.39
CA LYS A 217 -16.54 -18.08 -1.72
C LYS A 217 -16.31 -16.71 -2.36
N ALA A 218 -16.47 -15.65 -1.59
CA ALA A 218 -16.20 -14.29 -1.97
C ALA A 218 -15.40 -13.57 -0.88
N PHE A 219 -14.51 -12.66 -1.28
CA PHE A 219 -13.81 -11.79 -0.34
C PHE A 219 -13.58 -10.43 -0.99
N GLY A 220 -14.27 -9.40 -0.48
CA GLY A 220 -14.36 -8.11 -1.15
C GLY A 220 -14.82 -8.26 -2.61
N PHE A 221 -13.99 -7.76 -3.53
CA PHE A 221 -14.23 -7.88 -4.97
C PHE A 221 -13.80 -9.22 -5.59
N GLY A 222 -13.18 -10.10 -4.81
CA GLY A 222 -12.70 -11.39 -5.27
C GLY A 222 -13.74 -12.51 -5.21
N ARG A 223 -13.61 -13.48 -6.10
CA ARG A 223 -14.36 -14.74 -6.12
C ARG A 223 -13.40 -15.93 -6.09
N ASP A 224 -13.79 -17.01 -5.44
CA ASP A 224 -13.07 -18.28 -5.53
C ASP A 224 -13.13 -18.79 -6.98
N LEU A 225 -12.00 -18.70 -7.69
CA LEU A 225 -11.91 -19.07 -9.10
C LEU A 225 -12.13 -20.56 -9.37
N THR A 226 -12.18 -21.41 -8.33
CA THR A 226 -12.48 -22.83 -8.48
C THR A 226 -13.97 -23.15 -8.45
N THR A 227 -14.82 -22.20 -8.02
CA THR A 227 -16.25 -22.43 -7.85
C THR A 227 -17.14 -21.30 -8.37
N ARG A 228 -16.60 -20.11 -8.63
CA ARG A 228 -17.34 -18.93 -9.07
C ARG A 228 -16.59 -18.15 -10.14
N ASP A 229 -17.36 -17.57 -11.05
CA ASP A 229 -16.88 -16.60 -12.03
C ASP A 229 -16.40 -15.32 -11.36
N SER A 230 -15.28 -14.78 -11.83
CA SER A 230 -14.78 -13.48 -11.40
C SER A 230 -15.77 -12.37 -11.77
N LEU A 231 -15.80 -11.30 -10.97
CA LEU A 231 -16.62 -10.12 -11.26
C LEU A 231 -16.25 -9.45 -12.59
N MET A 232 -15.02 -9.67 -13.09
CA MET A 232 -14.61 -9.14 -14.40
C MET A 232 -15.38 -9.76 -15.57
N ILE A 233 -16.02 -10.91 -15.39
CA ILE A 233 -16.86 -11.51 -16.45
C ILE A 233 -18.13 -10.69 -16.66
N GLN A 234 -18.65 -10.08 -15.59
CA GLN A 234 -19.86 -9.25 -15.62
C GLN A 234 -19.58 -7.82 -16.11
N ASP A 235 -18.35 -7.34 -15.95
CA ASP A 235 -17.90 -6.04 -16.40
C ASP A 235 -16.59 -6.18 -17.21
N PRO A 236 -16.67 -6.20 -18.56
CA PRO A 236 -15.49 -6.28 -19.42
C PRO A 236 -14.46 -5.16 -19.17
N ASP A 237 -14.90 -4.02 -18.63
CA ASP A 237 -14.08 -2.86 -18.28
C ASP A 237 -13.80 -2.77 -16.77
N PHE A 238 -13.92 -3.88 -16.02
CA PHE A 238 -13.86 -3.92 -14.56
C PHE A 238 -12.73 -3.08 -13.93
N GLY A 239 -11.51 -3.16 -14.48
CA GLY A 239 -10.39 -2.37 -14.00
C GLY A 239 -10.60 -0.86 -14.20
N SER A 240 -11.16 -0.44 -15.34
CA SER A 240 -11.51 0.94 -15.63
C SER A 240 -12.68 1.40 -14.75
N THR A 241 -13.72 0.59 -14.60
CA THR A 241 -14.86 0.87 -13.70
C THR A 241 -14.38 1.11 -12.27
N MET A 242 -13.54 0.23 -11.71
CA MET A 242 -12.97 0.41 -10.37
C MET A 242 -12.22 1.73 -10.25
N VAL A 243 -11.36 2.06 -11.23
CA VAL A 243 -10.52 3.27 -11.16
C VAL A 243 -11.30 4.56 -11.38
N THR A 244 -12.20 4.58 -12.36
CA THR A 244 -12.84 5.80 -12.86
C THR A 244 -14.19 6.05 -12.21
N LYS A 245 -15.03 5.03 -12.07
CA LYS A 245 -16.39 5.16 -11.52
C LYS A 245 -16.39 5.02 -10.01
N MET A 246 -15.67 4.03 -9.48
CA MET A 246 -15.66 3.73 -8.04
C MET A 246 -14.49 4.39 -7.30
N GLY A 247 -13.48 4.88 -8.02
CA GLY A 247 -12.20 5.21 -7.40
C GLY A 247 -12.25 6.35 -6.40
N ALA A 248 -13.13 7.34 -6.58
CA ALA A 248 -13.31 8.42 -5.60
C ALA A 248 -13.87 7.87 -4.28
N GLU A 249 -14.95 7.09 -4.37
CA GLU A 249 -15.60 6.50 -3.21
C GLU A 249 -14.70 5.48 -2.51
N MET A 250 -14.01 4.62 -3.27
CA MET A 250 -13.04 3.68 -2.71
C MET A 250 -11.91 4.41 -1.98
N ARG A 251 -11.38 5.51 -2.51
CA ARG A 251 -10.37 6.29 -1.77
C ARG A 251 -10.95 6.84 -0.48
N LYS A 252 -12.16 7.39 -0.51
CA LYS A 252 -12.84 7.93 0.68
C LYS A 252 -13.02 6.85 1.76
N GLN A 253 -13.61 5.72 1.39
CA GLN A 253 -13.91 4.63 2.32
C GLN A 253 -12.64 3.93 2.80
N PHE A 254 -11.73 3.58 1.91
CA PHE A 254 -10.57 2.77 2.26
C PHE A 254 -9.55 3.53 3.10
N TRP A 255 -9.41 4.83 2.85
CA TRP A 255 -8.51 5.64 3.65
C TRP A 255 -9.14 6.17 4.93
N MET A 256 -10.47 6.07 5.12
CA MET A 256 -11.20 6.63 6.28
C MET A 256 -10.62 8.00 6.68
N MET A 257 -10.54 8.92 5.72
CA MET A 257 -9.92 10.22 5.98
C MET A 257 -10.91 11.08 6.77
N PRO A 258 -10.49 11.68 7.89
CA PRO A 258 -11.31 12.66 8.60
C PRO A 258 -11.61 13.83 7.67
N GLY A 259 -12.85 14.33 7.70
CA GLY A 259 -13.17 15.61 7.10
C GLY A 259 -12.47 16.76 7.83
N VAL A 260 -12.40 17.93 7.20
CA VAL A 260 -11.87 19.15 7.82
C VAL A 260 -12.97 20.02 8.45
N GLY A 261 -14.23 19.55 8.40
CA GLY A 261 -15.42 20.26 8.88
C GLY A 261 -15.72 20.11 10.38
N ASP A 262 -17.00 20.26 10.74
CA ASP A 262 -17.47 20.48 12.11
C ASP A 262 -17.03 19.41 13.12
N GLY A 263 -16.13 19.81 14.02
CA GLY A 263 -15.66 19.01 15.14
C GLY A 263 -14.26 18.41 14.97
N THR A 264 -13.68 18.43 13.77
CA THR A 264 -12.33 17.88 13.58
C THR A 264 -11.27 18.74 14.26
N THR A 265 -10.55 18.13 15.20
CA THR A 265 -9.37 18.73 15.83
C THR A 265 -8.15 18.55 14.92
N LEU A 266 -7.45 19.66 14.67
CA LEU A 266 -6.12 19.69 14.09
C LEU A 266 -5.11 19.97 15.20
N GLU A 267 -4.12 19.10 15.36
CA GLU A 267 -3.00 19.33 16.27
C GLU A 267 -1.71 19.32 15.49
N VAL A 268 -0.84 20.30 15.77
CA VAL A 268 0.48 20.39 15.15
C VAL A 268 1.52 20.33 16.25
N ASN A 269 2.47 19.40 16.13
CA ASN A 269 3.62 19.29 17.00
C ASN A 269 4.90 19.51 16.16
N THR A 270 5.51 20.68 16.30
CA THR A 270 6.66 21.11 15.48
C THR A 270 7.96 20.46 15.95
N THR A 271 8.05 20.02 17.21
CA THR A 271 9.20 19.27 17.74
C THR A 271 9.31 17.87 17.14
N SER A 272 8.21 17.11 17.18
CA SER A 272 8.13 15.77 16.58
C SER A 272 7.88 15.79 15.06
N LYS A 273 7.62 16.99 14.50
CA LYS A 273 7.26 17.21 13.09
C LYS A 273 6.04 16.37 12.68
N LYS A 274 5.02 16.36 13.53
CA LYS A 274 3.77 15.63 13.32
C LYS A 274 2.57 16.56 13.30
N LEU A 275 1.57 16.19 12.53
CA LEU A 275 0.26 16.79 12.49
C LEU A 275 -0.78 15.69 12.72
N ARG A 276 -1.71 15.91 13.64
CA ARG A 276 -2.86 15.03 13.87
C ARG A 276 -4.11 15.71 13.35
N LEU A 277 -4.85 15.03 12.49
CA LEU A 277 -6.17 15.44 12.00
C LEU A 277 -7.16 14.36 12.47
N GLY A 278 -8.03 14.69 13.42
CA GLY A 278 -8.86 13.69 14.10
C GLY A 278 -8.01 12.62 14.81
N ASP A 279 -8.15 11.38 14.37
CA ASP A 279 -7.44 10.18 14.83
C ASP A 279 -6.23 9.80 13.94
N ARG A 280 -6.02 10.52 12.84
CA ARG A 280 -4.94 10.26 11.88
C ARG A 280 -3.74 11.14 12.17
N VAL A 281 -2.56 10.52 12.19
CA VAL A 281 -1.28 11.23 12.38
C VAL A 281 -0.50 11.23 11.07
N PHE A 282 0.06 12.39 10.76
CA PHE A 282 0.79 12.73 9.55
C PHE A 282 2.16 13.34 9.90
N SER A 283 3.13 13.24 9.01
CA SER A 283 4.37 14.04 9.08
C SER A 283 4.16 15.39 8.40
N ILE A 284 4.81 16.44 8.92
CA ILE A 284 4.93 17.74 8.24
C ILE A 284 6.31 17.82 7.53
N PRO A 285 6.46 18.54 6.40
CA PRO A 285 5.48 19.43 5.76
C PRO A 285 4.34 18.71 5.04
N ILE A 286 3.15 19.31 5.07
CA ILE A 286 1.90 18.72 4.57
C ILE A 286 0.96 19.75 3.96
N LEU A 287 0.23 19.34 2.92
CA LEU A 287 -0.95 20.01 2.35
C LEU A 287 -2.14 19.05 2.45
N ILE A 288 -3.26 19.53 2.95
CA ILE A 288 -4.55 18.84 2.98
C ILE A 288 -5.52 19.68 2.15
N SER A 289 -6.17 19.06 1.16
CA SER A 289 -7.20 19.68 0.33
C SER A 289 -8.54 19.04 0.64
N ALA A 290 -9.59 19.86 0.70
CA ALA A 290 -10.96 19.42 0.94
C ALA A 290 -11.94 20.06 -0.05
N ASN A 291 -13.02 19.34 -0.34
CA ASN A 291 -14.08 19.81 -1.21
C ASN A 291 -15.01 20.83 -0.52
N SER A 292 -16.01 21.31 -1.24
CA SER A 292 -17.01 22.26 -0.73
C SER A 292 -17.90 21.73 0.39
N LYS A 293 -17.84 20.42 0.69
CA LYS A 293 -18.53 19.77 1.83
C LYS A 293 -17.56 19.50 2.99
N ASP A 294 -16.36 20.08 2.97
CA ASP A 294 -15.28 19.86 3.93
C ASP A 294 -14.81 18.39 4.04
N GLU A 295 -15.03 17.58 3.00
CA GLU A 295 -14.48 16.22 2.94
C GLU A 295 -13.06 16.28 2.39
N THR A 296 -12.12 15.59 3.04
CA THR A 296 -10.73 15.52 2.60
C THR A 296 -10.62 14.79 1.26
N GLU A 297 -10.14 15.49 0.23
CA GLU A 297 -9.93 14.94 -1.11
C GLU A 297 -8.49 14.52 -1.36
N GLU A 298 -7.54 15.29 -0.83
CA GLU A 298 -6.12 15.07 -1.10
C GLU A 298 -5.28 15.38 0.13
N ILE A 299 -4.26 14.56 0.36
CA ILE A 299 -3.17 14.87 1.29
C ILE A 299 -1.85 14.72 0.52
N LEU A 300 -0.97 15.69 0.65
CA LEU A 300 0.38 15.67 0.06
C LEU A 300 1.40 15.90 1.18
N GLN A 301 2.33 14.96 1.35
CA GLN A 301 3.47 15.13 2.26
C GLN A 301 4.74 15.34 1.47
N TYR A 302 5.56 16.29 1.90
CA TYR A 302 6.78 16.66 1.20
C TYR A 302 8.01 16.31 2.01
N ASP A 303 9.15 16.23 1.33
CA ASP A 303 10.43 16.16 2.01
C ASP A 303 10.67 17.49 2.75
N PRO A 304 11.07 17.50 4.04
CA PRO A 304 11.33 18.73 4.80
C PRO A 304 12.35 19.68 4.15
N MET A 305 13.17 19.19 3.22
CA MET A 305 14.16 19.98 2.48
C MET A 305 13.63 20.56 1.16
N ASP A 306 12.51 20.06 0.61
CA ASP A 306 11.92 20.53 -0.65
C ASP A 306 10.57 21.25 -0.35
N PRO A 307 10.41 22.56 -0.69
CA PRO A 307 9.17 23.29 -0.39
C PRO A 307 7.96 22.73 -1.16
N ILE A 308 6.77 22.79 -0.55
CA ILE A 308 5.52 22.53 -1.26
C ILE A 308 5.37 23.55 -2.40
N PRO A 309 5.27 23.15 -3.68
CA PRO A 309 5.15 24.09 -4.80
C PRO A 309 3.95 25.03 -4.65
N ILE A 310 4.13 26.33 -4.92
CA ILE A 310 3.10 27.38 -4.78
C ILE A 310 1.83 27.04 -5.55
N ALA A 311 1.97 26.49 -6.77
CA ALA A 311 0.85 26.11 -7.64
C ALA A 311 -0.09 25.06 -7.02
N LEU A 312 0.41 24.25 -6.07
CA LEU A 312 -0.39 23.26 -5.35
C LEU A 312 -1.04 23.87 -4.09
N ARG A 313 -0.49 24.97 -3.57
CA ARG A 313 -1.05 25.72 -2.44
C ARG A 313 -2.18 26.67 -2.87
N THR A 314 -2.26 27.01 -4.15
CA THR A 314 -3.19 28.02 -4.70
C THR A 314 -4.36 27.46 -5.50
N HIS A 315 -4.53 26.13 -5.61
CA HIS A 315 -5.58 25.54 -6.46
C HIS A 315 -6.94 26.21 -6.19
N SER A 316 -7.55 26.74 -7.24
CA SER A 316 -8.81 27.50 -7.15
C SER A 316 -9.98 26.55 -6.95
N GLY A 317 -10.86 26.85 -5.99
CA GLY A 317 -12.11 26.11 -5.78
C GLY A 317 -12.06 24.97 -4.75
N THR A 318 -10.96 24.80 -4.00
CA THR A 318 -10.85 23.82 -2.90
C THR A 318 -10.36 24.50 -1.61
N THR A 319 -10.81 24.00 -0.46
CA THR A 319 -10.30 24.42 0.84
C THR A 319 -8.96 23.75 1.06
N SER A 320 -7.94 24.49 1.50
CA SER A 320 -6.60 23.94 1.73
C SER A 320 -6.02 24.31 3.10
N ILE A 321 -5.38 23.33 3.72
CA ILE A 321 -4.69 23.46 5.00
C ILE A 321 -3.24 23.03 4.78
N THR A 322 -2.29 23.92 5.02
CA THR A 322 -0.87 23.68 4.81
C THR A 322 -0.10 23.89 6.11
N VAL A 323 0.75 22.94 6.49
CA VAL A 323 1.77 23.17 7.54
C VAL A 323 3.13 22.98 6.94
N ASP A 324 3.92 24.06 6.92
CA ASP A 324 5.26 24.09 6.34
C ASP A 324 6.11 25.16 7.04
N GLN A 325 7.38 25.28 6.67
CA GLN A 325 8.26 26.28 7.24
C GLN A 325 7.77 27.70 6.91
N CYS A 326 7.79 28.60 7.89
CA CYS A 326 7.25 29.96 7.71
C CYS A 326 7.93 30.73 6.58
N ARG A 327 9.20 30.44 6.28
CA ARG A 327 9.95 31.06 5.17
C ARG A 327 9.32 30.83 3.78
N PHE A 328 8.37 29.90 3.65
CA PHE A 328 7.66 29.61 2.41
C PHE A 328 6.28 30.30 2.32
N PHE A 329 5.94 31.17 3.27
CA PHE A 329 4.73 31.98 3.27
C PHE A 329 5.10 33.48 3.31
N ASP A 330 4.31 34.32 2.64
CA ASP A 330 4.46 35.76 2.69
C ASP A 330 3.57 36.30 3.82
N ALA A 331 4.21 36.74 4.90
CA ALA A 331 3.57 37.23 6.12
C ALA A 331 3.68 38.77 6.29
N GLY A 332 4.06 39.50 5.25
CA GLY A 332 4.32 40.95 5.36
C GLY A 332 5.43 41.28 6.37
N PHE A 333 5.21 42.29 7.21
CA PHE A 333 6.19 42.94 8.11
C PHE A 333 6.64 42.12 9.34
N ALA A 334 6.40 40.81 9.39
CA ALA A 334 6.82 39.99 10.53
C ALA A 334 8.35 39.77 10.54
N THR A 335 9.06 40.47 11.43
CA THR A 335 10.53 40.45 11.51
C THR A 335 11.12 39.21 12.20
N MET A 336 10.30 38.42 12.90
CA MET A 336 10.68 37.12 13.49
C MET A 336 9.55 36.10 13.38
N LEU A 337 9.53 35.34 12.29
CA LEU A 337 8.62 34.19 12.16
C LEU A 337 9.22 32.94 12.82
N PRO A 338 8.41 32.09 13.47
CA PRO A 338 8.84 30.80 13.97
C PRO A 338 9.20 29.87 12.82
N THR A 339 9.75 28.68 13.13
CA THR A 339 10.19 27.75 12.09
C THR A 339 9.04 27.26 11.21
N TYR A 340 7.85 27.01 11.78
CA TYR A 340 6.69 26.47 11.07
C TYR A 340 5.47 27.39 11.16
N CYS A 341 4.69 27.40 10.10
CA CYS A 341 3.44 28.14 9.97
C CYS A 341 2.31 27.18 9.52
N LEU A 342 1.12 27.43 10.03
CA LEU A 342 -0.13 26.84 9.55
C LEU A 342 -0.83 27.85 8.63
N PHE A 343 -1.09 27.49 7.39
CA PHE A 343 -1.84 28.28 6.43
C PHE A 343 -3.17 27.61 6.11
N VAL A 344 -4.26 28.35 6.19
CA VAL A 344 -5.61 27.86 5.88
C VAL A 344 -6.22 28.77 4.83
N LYS A 345 -6.67 28.19 3.72
CA LYS A 345 -7.39 28.89 2.65
C LYS A 345 -8.75 28.23 2.46
N ASP A 346 -9.80 29.01 2.57
CA ASP A 346 -11.16 28.58 2.27
C ASP A 346 -11.43 28.62 0.76
N SER A 347 -12.14 27.63 0.23
CA SER A 347 -12.49 27.57 -1.20
C SER A 347 -13.24 28.81 -1.71
N SER A 348 -14.02 29.48 -0.85
CA SER A 348 -14.81 30.66 -1.18
C SER A 348 -14.00 31.96 -1.23
N LYS A 349 -12.71 31.93 -0.86
CA LYS A 349 -11.89 33.12 -0.66
C LYS A 349 -10.71 33.22 -1.61
N SER A 350 -10.41 34.46 -1.99
CA SER A 350 -9.23 34.80 -2.80
C SER A 350 -7.93 34.77 -1.99
N SER A 351 -7.99 35.03 -0.68
CA SER A 351 -6.85 35.03 0.24
C SER A 351 -7.04 34.00 1.37
N GLY A 352 -5.93 33.59 1.99
CA GLY A 352 -5.93 32.68 3.13
C GLY A 352 -5.42 33.35 4.41
N TRP A 353 -5.47 32.61 5.50
CA TRP A 353 -4.98 33.03 6.80
C TRP A 353 -3.75 32.23 7.21
N LEU A 354 -2.79 32.90 7.83
CA LEU A 354 -1.54 32.31 8.29
C LEU A 354 -1.45 32.42 9.81
N LEU A 355 -1.12 31.31 10.48
CA LEU A 355 -0.82 31.24 11.90
C LEU A 355 0.66 30.86 12.08
N PRO A 356 1.50 31.81 12.52
CA PRO A 356 2.85 31.51 12.97
C PRO A 356 2.83 30.61 14.23
N LEU A 357 3.43 29.42 14.16
CA LEU A 357 3.40 28.45 15.26
C LEU A 357 4.56 28.70 16.25
N HIS A 358 4.37 29.68 17.14
CA HIS A 358 5.37 30.01 18.18
C HIS A 358 5.49 28.94 19.28
N GLN A 359 4.41 28.23 19.56
CA GLN A 359 4.40 27.10 20.48
C GLN A 359 4.76 25.81 19.75
N SER A 360 5.47 24.91 20.44
CA SER A 360 5.87 23.62 19.87
C SER A 360 4.69 22.68 19.64
N HIS A 361 3.58 22.90 20.35
CA HIS A 361 2.33 22.16 20.20
C HIS A 361 1.16 23.15 20.13
N VAL A 362 0.31 23.00 19.11
CA VAL A 362 -0.89 23.80 18.91
C VAL A 362 -2.06 22.87 18.62
N SER A 363 -3.21 23.11 19.22
CA SER A 363 -4.46 22.38 18.98
C SER A 363 -5.57 23.36 18.64
N LEU A 364 -6.27 23.12 17.54
CA LEU A 364 -7.32 23.98 17.02
C LEU A 364 -8.46 23.16 16.41
N LYS A 365 -9.68 23.65 16.52
CA LYS A 365 -10.83 23.08 15.81
C LYS A 365 -10.94 23.76 14.45
N LEU A 366 -10.99 22.99 13.36
CA LEU A 366 -10.93 23.56 12.01
C LEU A 366 -12.16 24.39 11.64
N ASN A 367 -13.33 24.02 12.15
CA ASN A 367 -14.57 24.77 11.95
C ASN A 367 -14.60 26.15 12.62
N THR A 368 -13.73 26.42 13.59
CA THR A 368 -13.61 27.78 14.15
C THR A 368 -12.84 28.71 13.21
N ILE A 369 -12.23 28.17 12.16
CA ILE A 369 -11.41 28.87 11.18
C ILE A 369 -12.13 28.87 9.83
N LEU A 370 -12.42 27.70 9.27
CA LEU A 370 -13.10 27.56 7.98
C LEU A 370 -14.47 28.26 7.98
N HIS A 371 -14.89 28.76 6.80
CA HIS A 371 -16.15 29.50 6.61
C HIS A 371 -16.31 30.81 7.38
N LYS A 372 -15.33 31.24 8.20
CA LYS A 372 -15.41 32.54 8.88
C LYS A 372 -15.28 33.69 7.89
N THR A 373 -15.97 34.80 8.11
CA THR A 373 -15.82 36.02 7.30
C THR A 373 -14.71 36.94 7.81
N ALA A 374 -14.40 36.89 9.11
CA ALA A 374 -13.38 37.71 9.78
C ALA A 374 -12.10 36.91 10.11
N LEU A 375 -11.00 37.64 10.35
CA LEU A 375 -9.69 37.07 10.71
C LEU A 375 -9.74 36.37 12.08
N PRO A 376 -9.43 35.06 12.18
CA PRO A 376 -9.41 34.37 13.46
C PRO A 376 -8.30 34.88 14.39
N VAL A 377 -8.52 34.77 15.71
CA VAL A 377 -7.55 35.24 16.72
C VAL A 377 -6.19 34.52 16.54
N GLY A 378 -5.11 35.30 16.52
CA GLY A 378 -3.74 34.79 16.35
C GLY A 378 -3.32 34.56 14.89
N PHE A 379 -4.26 34.64 13.93
CA PHE A 379 -3.95 34.58 12.51
C PHE A 379 -3.63 35.97 11.97
N ILE A 380 -2.80 36.00 10.93
CA ILE A 380 -2.54 37.18 10.10
C ILE A 380 -3.00 36.91 8.67
N ASN A 381 -3.24 37.98 7.91
CA ASN A 381 -3.41 37.85 6.47
C ASN A 381 -2.12 37.31 5.88
N GLY A 382 -2.20 36.14 5.26
CA GLY A 382 -1.06 35.48 4.62
C GLY A 382 -1.28 35.40 3.13
N ALA A 383 -0.24 35.73 2.37
CA ALA A 383 -0.13 35.30 0.98
C ALA A 383 0.87 34.14 0.90
N ILE A 384 0.84 33.39 -0.19
CA ILE A 384 1.86 32.38 -0.44
C ILE A 384 3.04 33.09 -1.11
N SER A 385 4.27 32.88 -0.60
CA SER A 385 5.46 33.59 -1.05
C SER A 385 6.04 33.05 -2.35
N ASP A 386 6.38 33.96 -3.27
CA ASP A 386 7.10 33.66 -4.52
C ASP A 386 8.53 33.13 -4.29
N LYS A 387 9.09 33.28 -3.08
CA LYS A 387 10.44 32.77 -2.72
C LYS A 387 10.54 31.24 -2.71
N ALA A 388 9.42 30.50 -2.86
CA ALA A 388 9.41 29.03 -2.92
C ALA A 388 9.74 28.45 -4.32
N GLY A 389 10.02 29.29 -5.32
CA GLY A 389 10.55 28.88 -6.61
C GLY A 389 9.48 28.70 -7.70
N THR A 390 9.69 29.40 -8.82
CA THR A 390 8.93 29.34 -10.06
C THR A 390 9.16 28.03 -10.81
N LYS A 391 8.64 26.91 -10.31
CA LYS A 391 8.39 25.74 -11.16
C LYS A 391 6.90 25.67 -11.46
N ARG A 392 6.50 26.30 -12.58
CA ARG A 392 5.26 25.97 -13.29
C ARG A 392 5.26 24.45 -13.53
N VAL A 393 4.48 23.71 -12.77
CA VAL A 393 4.09 22.36 -13.17
C VAL A 393 2.78 22.55 -13.91
N SER A 394 2.85 22.61 -15.24
CA SER A 394 1.66 22.45 -16.07
C SER A 394 1.09 21.07 -15.81
N PHE A 395 -0.23 20.99 -15.67
CA PHE A 395 -0.97 19.73 -15.46
C PHE A 395 -0.74 18.73 -16.61
N ASN A 396 -0.31 19.23 -17.77
CA ASN A 396 0.20 18.49 -18.90
C ASN A 396 1.71 18.72 -19.03
N GLU A 397 2.52 17.80 -18.53
CA GLU A 397 3.65 17.25 -19.29
C GLU A 397 4.26 16.04 -18.59
N ARG A 398 4.20 14.90 -19.28
CA ARG A 398 4.94 13.68 -18.95
C ARG A 398 6.44 13.96 -19.11
N ARG A 399 7.14 14.43 -18.05
CA ARG A 399 8.57 14.13 -17.74
C ARG A 399 9.13 15.05 -16.64
N LYS A 400 9.11 14.55 -15.39
CA LYS A 400 10.17 14.66 -14.34
C LYS A 400 9.60 14.18 -12.98
N LYS A 401 9.11 12.93 -12.93
CA LYS A 401 8.48 12.28 -11.76
C LYS A 401 9.49 11.72 -10.73
N LYS A 402 10.45 12.50 -10.22
CA LYS A 402 11.32 12.01 -9.11
C LYS A 402 10.97 12.53 -7.71
N LYS A 403 10.22 13.64 -7.54
CA LYS A 403 10.21 14.35 -6.25
C LYS A 403 8.85 14.77 -5.65
N LEU A 404 7.72 14.34 -6.23
CA LEU A 404 6.38 14.54 -5.65
C LEU A 404 5.93 13.24 -4.95
N ARG A 405 5.41 13.35 -3.72
CA ARG A 405 4.85 12.24 -2.91
C ARG A 405 3.37 12.54 -2.63
N VAL A 406 2.50 12.01 -3.49
CA VAL A 406 1.04 12.18 -3.37
C VAL A 406 0.49 11.07 -2.48
N ILE A 407 -0.23 11.40 -1.41
CA ILE A 407 -0.82 10.40 -0.50
C ILE A 407 -2.16 9.88 -1.02
N LEU A 408 -2.91 10.73 -1.72
CA LEU A 408 -4.04 10.32 -2.56
C LEU A 408 -3.68 10.42 -4.04
N GLY A 409 -2.78 9.54 -4.49
CA GLY A 409 -2.24 9.54 -5.85
C GLY A 409 -2.41 8.20 -6.54
N SER A 410 -3.54 8.05 -7.25
CA SER A 410 -4.02 6.89 -8.00
C SER A 410 -4.48 5.69 -7.17
N LEU A 411 -5.74 5.28 -7.39
CA LEU A 411 -6.33 4.02 -6.92
C LEU A 411 -5.48 2.79 -7.31
N PHE A 412 -4.67 2.94 -8.36
CA PHE A 412 -3.68 1.96 -8.78
C PHE A 412 -2.77 1.55 -7.62
N GLY A 413 -2.21 2.48 -6.85
CA GLY A 413 -1.38 2.15 -5.67
C GLY A 413 -2.15 1.41 -4.58
N VAL A 414 -3.40 1.79 -4.33
CA VAL A 414 -4.27 1.23 -3.28
C VAL A 414 -4.63 -0.24 -3.59
N LEU A 415 -5.08 -0.53 -4.81
CA LEU A 415 -5.37 -1.89 -5.27
C LEU A 415 -4.10 -2.73 -5.44
N ILE A 416 -2.98 -2.09 -5.77
CA ILE A 416 -1.67 -2.74 -5.83
C ILE A 416 -1.23 -3.21 -4.44
N LEU A 417 -1.45 -2.40 -3.40
CA LEU A 417 -0.99 -2.73 -2.04
C LEU A 417 -1.86 -3.77 -1.34
N CYS A 418 -3.20 -3.73 -1.43
CA CYS A 418 -4.05 -4.81 -0.90
C CYS A 418 -3.79 -6.16 -1.58
N SER A 419 -3.30 -6.15 -2.84
CA SER A 419 -2.83 -7.33 -3.54
C SER A 419 -1.35 -7.67 -3.27
N LEU A 420 -0.56 -6.86 -2.54
CA LEU A 420 0.87 -7.18 -2.26
C LEU A 420 1.06 -8.47 -1.48
N ILE A 421 0.11 -8.81 -0.62
CA ILE A 421 0.03 -10.09 0.09
C ILE A 421 -0.06 -11.26 -0.91
N VAL A 422 -0.39 -10.95 -2.17
CA VAL A 422 -0.76 -11.86 -3.25
C VAL A 422 0.15 -11.73 -4.49
N ARG A 423 1.19 -10.90 -4.39
CA ARG A 423 2.25 -10.69 -5.41
C ARG A 423 3.48 -11.55 -5.16
N ALA A 424 3.33 -12.51 -4.26
CA ALA A 424 4.38 -13.19 -3.56
C ALA A 424 4.17 -14.70 -3.68
N ILE A 425 5.22 -15.45 -3.37
CA ILE A 425 5.05 -16.84 -2.97
C ILE A 425 4.49 -16.81 -1.54
N LEU A 426 3.32 -17.39 -1.35
CA LEU A 426 2.66 -17.53 -0.05
C LEU A 426 2.71 -18.99 0.37
N ILE A 427 3.35 -19.25 1.51
CA ILE A 427 3.39 -20.57 2.15
C ILE A 427 2.53 -20.50 3.39
N ILE A 428 1.47 -21.30 3.44
CA ILE A 428 0.50 -21.26 4.53
C ILE A 428 0.23 -22.64 5.10
N ARG A 429 0.39 -22.80 6.41
CA ARG A 429 0.07 -24.04 7.12
C ARG A 429 -1.40 -24.04 7.51
N LYS A 430 -2.16 -25.06 7.12
CA LYS A 430 -3.58 -25.16 7.50
C LYS A 430 -3.73 -25.40 9.01
N LYS A 431 -4.84 -24.94 9.59
CA LYS A 431 -5.24 -25.36 10.94
C LYS A 431 -5.65 -26.83 10.97
N ASN A 432 -5.19 -27.55 11.98
CA ASN A 432 -5.68 -28.90 12.28
C ASN A 432 -7.12 -28.82 12.81
N ARG A 433 -8.09 -29.16 11.95
CA ARG A 433 -9.53 -29.15 12.30
C ARG A 433 -9.90 -30.06 13.47
N ASN A 434 -9.06 -31.04 13.82
CA ASN A 434 -9.37 -32.05 14.82
C ASN A 434 -9.07 -31.65 16.28
N LYS A 435 -8.55 -30.45 16.56
CA LYS A 435 -8.25 -30.01 17.95
C LYS A 435 -9.04 -28.81 18.45
N GLU A 436 -9.68 -28.03 17.59
CA GLU A 436 -10.41 -26.83 17.98
C GLU A 436 -11.78 -26.81 17.28
N GLY A 437 -12.79 -27.38 17.94
CA GLY A 437 -14.16 -27.47 17.46
C GLY A 437 -14.91 -26.13 17.46
N ARG A 438 -14.39 -25.11 16.78
CA ARG A 438 -15.16 -23.93 16.38
C ARG A 438 -14.85 -23.61 14.93
N GLY A 439 -15.86 -23.81 14.07
CA GLY A 439 -15.89 -23.14 12.78
C GLY A 439 -15.76 -21.64 13.00
N ILE A 440 -15.02 -20.97 12.12
CA ILE A 440 -14.93 -19.52 12.13
C ILE A 440 -16.27 -19.01 11.60
N ASP A 441 -17.17 -18.59 12.49
CA ASP A 441 -18.42 -17.92 12.15
C ASP A 441 -18.12 -16.49 11.69
N VAL A 442 -17.98 -16.33 10.38
CA VAL A 442 -17.77 -15.03 9.71
C VAL A 442 -19.00 -14.10 9.86
N GLU A 443 -20.16 -14.61 10.29
CA GLU A 443 -21.33 -13.77 10.59
C GLU A 443 -21.09 -12.84 11.79
N THR A 444 -20.33 -13.26 12.80
CA THR A 444 -20.08 -12.42 13.98
C THR A 444 -19.05 -11.30 13.77
N THR A 445 -18.28 -11.34 12.68
CA THR A 445 -17.36 -10.24 12.32
C THR A 445 -18.06 -9.05 11.67
N ASN A 446 -19.21 -9.26 11.02
CA ASN A 446 -19.98 -8.15 10.43
C ASN A 446 -20.79 -7.38 11.49
N GLU A 447 -21.33 -8.05 12.51
CA GLU A 447 -22.12 -7.37 13.55
C GLU A 447 -21.25 -6.52 14.49
N LYS A 448 -20.04 -6.96 14.85
CA LYS A 448 -19.15 -6.19 15.75
C LYS A 448 -18.49 -4.96 15.12
N LEU A 449 -18.52 -4.85 13.80
CA LEU A 449 -18.00 -3.67 13.06
C LEU A 449 -19.11 -2.65 12.72
N MET A 450 -20.39 -2.98 12.98
CA MET A 450 -21.53 -2.09 12.74
C MET A 450 -21.97 -1.25 13.95
N ASP A 451 -21.39 -1.46 15.14
CA ASP A 451 -21.70 -0.68 16.35
C ASP A 451 -20.97 0.68 16.43
N SER A 452 -20.93 1.41 15.31
CA SER A 452 -20.57 2.83 15.25
C SER A 452 -21.74 3.59 14.62
N PRO A 453 -22.21 4.73 15.20
CA PRO A 453 -23.54 5.26 14.92
C PRO A 453 -23.77 5.56 13.43
N SER A 454 -24.71 4.81 12.87
CA SER A 454 -25.27 4.94 11.54
C SER A 454 -25.84 6.34 11.29
N HIS A 455 -25.38 7.04 10.25
CA HIS A 455 -26.13 8.14 9.64
C HIS A 455 -25.77 8.33 8.16
N TYR A 456 -25.94 7.31 7.31
CA TYR A 456 -26.13 7.54 5.86
C TYR A 456 -27.07 6.50 5.25
N SER A 457 -28.15 7.03 4.66
CA SER A 457 -29.32 6.35 4.11
C SER A 457 -29.06 5.70 2.73
N ASP A 458 -29.67 4.51 2.56
CA ASP A 458 -30.17 3.88 1.33
C ASP A 458 -29.65 4.41 -0.03
N VAL A 459 -28.75 3.65 -0.66
CA VAL A 459 -28.56 3.68 -2.11
C VAL A 459 -29.16 2.39 -2.69
N LYS A 460 -30.44 2.46 -3.07
CA LYS A 460 -31.08 1.45 -3.92
C LYS A 460 -30.50 1.56 -5.34
N LEU A 461 -29.65 0.60 -5.72
CA LEU A 461 -29.30 0.35 -7.12
C LEU A 461 -30.56 -0.14 -7.86
N ARG A 462 -31.24 0.77 -8.57
CA ARG A 462 -32.24 0.39 -9.57
C ARG A 462 -31.53 -0.12 -10.81
N GLN A 463 -31.75 -1.40 -11.12
CA GLN A 463 -31.46 -1.99 -12.42
C GLN A 463 -32.23 -1.23 -13.53
N ARG A 464 -31.50 -0.85 -14.58
CA ARG A 464 -32.01 -0.74 -15.94
C ARG A 464 -30.93 -1.18 -16.90
#